data_AF-A0A7V8W481-F1
#
_entry.id   AF-A0A7V8W481-F1
#
_cell.length_a   1.000
_cell.length_b   1.000
_cell.length_c   1.000
_cell.angle_alpha   90.00
_cell.angle_beta   90.00
_cell.angle_gamma   90.00
#
_symmetry.space_group_name_H-M   'P 1'
#
loop_
_entity.id
_entity.type
_entity.pdbx_description
1 polymer ?
#
loop_
_entity_poly.entity_id
_entity_poly.type
_entity_poly.pdbx_seq_one_letter_code
_entity_poly.pdbx_strand_id
1 'polypeptide(L)' 'MGGHSHWATVKRHKASVDAKRGKVFTRLIRELTIAARTGGDPDGNPRLRLAIAKSK' A
#
# COMPACT_ATOMS: atom_id res chain seq x y z
N MET A 1 -0.92 -35.38 -19.21
CA MET A 1 -1.35 -34.12 -18.55
C MET A 1 -0.73 -34.09 -17.16
N GLY A 2 0.12 -33.12 -16.84
CA GLY A 2 0.74 -33.07 -15.52
C GLY A 2 1.87 -32.06 -15.44
N GLY A 3 1.54 -30.77 -15.35
CA GLY A 3 2.55 -29.71 -15.26
C GLY A 3 2.14 -28.49 -14.45
N HIS A 4 0.94 -28.47 -13.86
CA HIS A 4 0.43 -27.32 -13.14
C HIS A 4 0.34 -27.68 -11.66
N SER A 5 1.41 -27.40 -10.90
CA SER A 5 1.28 -27.43 -9.45
C SER A 5 0.42 -26.24 -9.04
N HIS A 6 -0.64 -26.52 -8.27
CA HIS A 6 -1.53 -25.49 -7.71
C HIS A 6 -0.72 -24.38 -7.02
N TRP A 7 0.35 -24.77 -6.32
CA TRP A 7 1.33 -23.87 -5.73
C TRP A 7 1.99 -22.91 -6.74
N ALA A 8 2.48 -23.38 -7.88
CA ALA A 8 3.18 -22.52 -8.84
C ALA A 8 2.26 -21.46 -9.45
N THR A 9 0.97 -21.75 -9.58
CA THR A 9 -0.05 -20.79 -10.03
C THR A 9 -0.34 -19.75 -8.94
N VAL A 10 -0.56 -20.19 -7.70
CA VAL A 10 -0.78 -19.30 -6.56
C VAL A 10 0.42 -18.38 -6.32
N LYS A 11 1.65 -18.90 -6.39
CA LYS A 11 2.88 -18.11 -6.23
C LYS A 11 2.99 -17.00 -7.27
N ARG A 12 2.74 -17.32 -8.55
CA ARG A 12 2.81 -16.32 -9.64
C ARG A 12 1.72 -15.26 -9.50
N HIS A 13 0.49 -15.67 -9.17
CA HIS A 13 -0.60 -14.74 -8.96
C HIS A 13 -0.31 -13.80 -7.78
N LYS A 14 0.09 -14.37 -6.64
CA LYS A 14 0.45 -13.60 -5.43
C LYS A 14 1.59 -12.63 -5.70
N ALA A 15 2.66 -13.04 -6.39
CA ALA A 15 3.77 -12.15 -6.73
C ALA A 15 3.34 -10.93 -7.56
N SER A 16 2.41 -11.11 -8.51
CA SER A 16 1.86 -9.99 -9.30
C SER A 16 1.04 -9.03 -8.44
N VAL A 17 0.20 -9.57 -7.55
CA VAL A 17 -0.62 -8.78 -6.61
C VAL A 17 0.26 -8.01 -5.64
N ASP A 18 1.26 -8.67 -5.04
CA ASP A 18 2.18 -8.08 -4.09
C ASP A 18 3.03 -6.98 -4.74
N ALA A 19 3.50 -7.17 -5.98
CA ALA A 19 4.22 -6.14 -6.72
C ALA A 19 3.39 -4.87 -6.97
N LYS A 20 2.09 -5.03 -7.26
CA LYS A 20 1.16 -3.90 -7.42
C LYS A 20 0.91 -3.22 -6.07
N ARG A 21 0.67 -4.00 -5.02
CA ARG A 21 0.41 -3.50 -3.65
C ARG A 21 1.60 -2.75 -3.08
N GLY A 22 2.82 -3.24 -3.28
CA GLY A 22 4.05 -2.59 -2.84
C GLY A 22 4.21 -1.17 -3.39
N LYS A 23 3.93 -0.97 -4.69
CA LYS A 23 3.98 0.37 -5.32
C LYS A 23 2.99 1.35 -4.69
N VAL A 24 1.77 0.90 -4.39
CA VAL A 24 0.75 1.73 -3.74
C VAL A 24 1.16 2.04 -2.30
N PHE A 25 1.64 1.04 -1.57
CA PHE A 25 2.07 1.18 -0.19
C PHE A 25 3.20 2.23 -0.03
N THR A 26 4.22 2.19 -0.89
CA THR A 26 5.31 3.17 -0.85
C THR A 26 4.82 4.61 -1.11
N ARG A 27 3.82 4.78 -1.98
CA ARG A 27 3.21 6.10 -2.23
C ARG A 27 2.44 6.61 -1.02
N LEU A 28 1.63 5.74 -0.40
CA LEU A 28 0.86 6.07 0.80
C LEU A 28 1.77 6.46 1.97
N ILE A 29 2.83 5.68 2.23
CA ILE A 29 3.82 6.03 3.27
C ILE A 29 4.44 7.39 3.00
N ARG A 30 4.87 7.66 1.76
CA ARG A 30 5.49 8.95 1.43
C ARG A 30 4.52 10.12 1.65
N GLU A 31 3.24 9.96 1.28
CA GLU A 31 2.20 10.97 1.50
C GLU A 31 1.94 11.19 3.00
N LEU A 32 1.85 10.12 3.80
CA LEU A 32 1.71 10.18 5.25
C LEU A 32 2.90 10.87 5.92
N THR A 33 4.13 10.49 5.57
CA THR A 33 5.35 11.09 6.13
C THR A 33 5.44 12.58 5.82
N ILE A 34 5.13 12.99 4.58
CA ILE A 34 5.13 14.41 4.20
C ILE A 34 4.04 15.17 4.97
N ALA A 35 2.83 14.62 5.05
CA ALA A 35 1.73 15.25 5.77
C ALA A 35 2.06 15.40 7.27
N ALA A 36 2.64 14.38 7.90
CA ALA A 36 3.02 14.40 9.30
C ALA A 36 4.12 15.42 9.63
N ARG A 37 5.02 15.74 8.68
CA ARG A 37 6.08 16.76 8.89
C ARG A 37 5.51 18.17 9.13
N THR A 38 4.36 18.48 8.56
CA THR A 38 3.66 19.76 8.75
C THR A 38 2.82 19.82 10.03
N GLY A 39 2.68 18.71 10.76
CA GLY A 39 1.89 18.62 11.99
C GLY A 39 1.38 17.20 12.16
N GLY A 40 1.71 16.57 13.30
CA GLY A 40 1.40 15.16 13.58
C GLY A 40 -0.04 14.88 14.01
N ASP A 41 -0.85 15.94 14.24
CA ASP A 41 -2.24 15.82 14.66
C ASP A 41 -3.20 15.83 13.44
N PRO A 42 -3.95 14.73 13.18
CA PRO A 42 -4.93 14.65 12.10
C PRO A 42 -6.10 15.64 12.20
N ASP A 43 -6.41 16.13 13.40
CA ASP A 43 -7.51 17.07 13.61
C ASP A 43 -7.11 18.48 13.16
N GLY A 44 -5.87 18.90 13.47
CA GLY A 44 -5.28 20.15 13.00
C GLY A 44 -4.70 20.12 11.58
N ASN A 45 -4.53 18.93 11.00
CA ASN A 45 -3.91 18.75 9.67
C ASN A 45 -4.83 17.99 8.69
N PRO A 46 -5.63 18.70 7.88
CA PRO A 46 -6.52 18.09 6.90
C PRO A 46 -5.81 17.19 5.88
N ARG A 47 -4.54 17.49 5.55
CA ARG A 47 -3.72 16.64 4.66
C ARG A 47 -3.41 15.29 5.30
N LEU A 48 -3.05 15.29 6.59
CA LEU A 48 -2.78 14.06 7.32
C LEU A 48 -4.05 13.21 7.46
N ARG A 49 -5.19 13.84 7.74
CA ARG A 49 -6.49 13.17 7.79
C ARG A 49 -6.87 12.47 6.49
N LEU A 50 -6.69 13.16 5.36
CA LEU A 50 -6.94 12.59 4.04
C LEU A 50 -5.95 11.46 3.70
N ALA A 51 -4.68 11.62 4.06
CA ALA A 51 -3.67 10.57 3.86
C ALA A 51 -4.00 9.30 4.67
N ILE A 52 -4.47 9.46 5.91
CA ILE A 52 -4.94 8.34 6.76
C ILE A 52 -6.17 7.69 6.14
N ALA A 53 -7.16 8.47 5.69
CA ALA A 53 -8.38 7.94 5.06
C ALA A 53 -8.09 7.15 3.77
N LYS A 54 -7.11 7.59 2.96
CA LYS A 54 -6.66 6.86 1.75
C LYS A 54 -5.88 5.58 2.04
N SER A 55 -5.34 5.44 3.25
CA SER A 55 -4.51 4.29 3.65
C SER A 55 -5.30 3.12 4.25
N LYS A 56 -6.60 3.32 4.51
CA LYS A 56 -7.53 2.33 5.03
C LYS A 56 -8.10 1.48 3.90
#